data_AF-A0AA95JRS8-F1
#
_entry.id   AF-A0AA95JRS8-F1
#
_cell.length_a   1.000
_cell.length_b   1.000
_cell.length_c   1.000
_cell.angle_alpha   90.00
_cell.angle_beta   90.00
_cell.angle_gamma   90.00
#
_symmetry.space_group_name_H-M   'P 1'
#
loop_
_entity.id
_entity.type
_entity.pdbx_description
1 polymer ?
#
loop_
_entity_poly.entity_id
_entity_poly.type
_entity_poly.pdbx_seq_one_letter_code
_entity_poly.pdbx_strand_id
1 'polypeptide(L)'
;MTNDIPSVQPTDHLEDRPEPVSDASAALASPTPSKPASTPELVSQLSHEVTRLVRDELRLAQLEVSGKAKKAGVGVGMFGAAGLIALFGLGTLIATAVLALALAVDAWLAALIVAVVLFAVAGIAALVGRNSVRAAAPPVPTEAMASTQRDVETAKEAAHR
;
A
#
# COMPACT_ATOMS: atom_id res chain seq x y z
N MET A 1 -8.10 38.46 25.56
CA MET A 1 -8.79 39.51 24.79
C MET A 1 -8.59 39.14 23.33
N THR A 2 -9.58 38.78 22.52
CA THR A 2 -11.03 38.86 22.60
C THR A 2 -11.59 37.63 21.88
N ASN A 3 -12.66 37.04 22.40
CA ASN A 3 -13.35 35.90 21.82
C ASN A 3 -14.68 36.45 21.31
N ASP A 4 -14.78 36.70 20.00
CA ASP A 4 -15.98 37.26 19.40
C ASP A 4 -16.97 36.11 19.14
N ILE A 5 -17.97 36.01 20.01
CA ILE A 5 -19.16 35.19 19.80
C ILE A 5 -20.14 36.03 18.95
N PRO A 6 -20.57 35.56 17.77
CA PRO A 6 -21.64 36.23 17.05
C PRO A 6 -22.99 35.94 17.71
N SER A 7 -23.69 37.02 18.06
CA SER A 7 -25.04 37.06 18.62
C SER A 7 -26.05 36.37 17.70
N VAL A 8 -26.76 35.38 18.22
CA VAL A 8 -27.95 34.81 17.59
C VAL A 8 -29.08 35.84 17.71
N GLN A 9 -29.52 36.41 16.59
CA GLN A 9 -30.73 37.24 16.50
C GLN A 9 -31.97 36.31 16.54
N PRO A 10 -32.96 36.56 17.40
CA PRO A 10 -34.28 35.97 17.28
C PRO A 10 -35.07 36.80 16.27
N THR A 11 -35.27 36.29 15.06
CA THR A 11 -36.26 36.87 14.14
C THR A 11 -37.62 36.27 14.45
N ASP A 12 -38.36 36.96 15.33
CA ASP A 12 -39.81 36.92 15.36
C ASP A 12 -40.34 37.36 13.99
N HIS A 13 -40.75 36.39 13.18
CA HIS A 13 -41.64 36.62 12.06
C HIS A 13 -42.99 35.99 12.40
N LEU A 14 -43.80 36.82 13.05
CA LEU A 14 -45.25 36.80 12.91
C LEU A 14 -45.64 36.85 11.42
N GLU A 15 -46.79 36.26 11.13
CA GLU A 15 -47.52 36.34 9.87
C GLU A 15 -46.94 35.59 8.65
N ASP A 16 -47.33 34.32 8.52
CA ASP A 16 -48.15 33.93 7.37
C ASP A 16 -49.04 32.75 7.78
N ARG A 17 -50.27 33.05 8.20
CA ARG A 17 -51.28 32.03 8.50
C ARG A 17 -52.01 31.74 7.19
N PRO A 18 -51.79 30.57 6.55
CA PRO A 18 -52.62 30.20 5.42
C PRO A 18 -54.07 30.02 5.88
N GLU A 19 -54.98 30.68 5.17
CA GLU A 19 -56.42 30.51 5.19
C GLU A 19 -56.84 29.02 5.29
N PRO A 20 -57.92 28.67 6.02
CA PRO A 20 -58.51 27.33 5.95
C PRO A 20 -59.17 27.17 4.56
N VAL A 21 -58.37 26.77 3.58
CA VAL A 21 -58.87 26.39 2.25
C VAL A 21 -59.82 25.20 2.39
N SER A 22 -61.08 25.51 2.10
CA SER A 22 -62.21 24.62 1.91
C SER A 22 -61.92 23.64 0.76
N ASP A 23 -61.14 22.59 1.03
CA ASP A 23 -60.97 21.42 0.15
C ASP A 23 -60.78 20.12 0.96
N ALA A 24 -61.52 20.00 2.07
CA ALA A 24 -61.55 18.78 2.88
C ALA A 24 -62.36 17.62 2.25
N SER A 25 -62.70 17.67 0.95
CA SER A 25 -63.61 16.67 0.34
C SER A 25 -63.19 16.06 -1.00
N ALA A 26 -62.05 16.42 -1.61
CA ALA A 26 -61.72 15.95 -2.97
C ALA A 26 -60.36 15.25 -3.16
N ALA A 27 -59.56 15.04 -2.10
CA ALA A 27 -58.27 14.35 -2.24
C ALA A 27 -58.02 13.30 -1.16
N LEU A 28 -59.03 12.49 -0.82
CA LEU A 28 -58.79 11.10 -0.42
C LEU A 28 -58.42 10.28 -1.67
N ALA A 29 -57.37 10.71 -2.37
CA ALA A 29 -56.61 9.79 -3.19
C ALA A 29 -55.94 8.84 -2.20
N SER A 30 -56.65 7.75 -1.93
CA SER A 30 -56.18 6.63 -1.14
C SER A 30 -54.71 6.40 -1.48
N PRO A 31 -53.76 6.38 -0.53
CA PRO A 31 -52.44 5.86 -0.84
C PRO A 31 -52.69 4.46 -1.39
N THR A 32 -52.55 4.30 -2.71
CA THR A 32 -52.64 3.00 -3.37
C THR A 32 -51.77 2.09 -2.53
N PRO A 33 -52.32 1.00 -1.96
CA PRO A 33 -51.56 0.16 -1.04
C PRO A 33 -50.30 -0.25 -1.78
N SER A 34 -49.15 0.26 -1.31
CA SER A 34 -47.84 -0.12 -1.80
C SER A 34 -47.79 -1.64 -1.66
N LYS A 35 -47.97 -2.34 -2.77
CA LYS A 35 -47.97 -3.80 -2.80
C LYS A 35 -46.72 -4.23 -2.03
N PRO A 36 -46.83 -5.10 -1.01
CA PRO A 36 -45.64 -5.56 -0.29
C PRO A 36 -44.65 -6.07 -1.34
N ALA A 37 -43.41 -5.56 -1.28
CA ALA A 37 -42.38 -5.91 -2.25
C ALA A 37 -42.38 -7.43 -2.41
N SER A 38 -42.64 -7.88 -3.64
CA SER A 38 -42.71 -9.30 -3.94
C SER A 38 -41.34 -9.93 -3.64
N THR A 39 -41.31 -11.19 -3.23
CA THR A 39 -40.06 -11.92 -2.92
C THR A 39 -38.96 -11.78 -4.00
N PRO A 40 -39.27 -11.72 -5.31
CA PRO A 40 -38.27 -11.42 -6.34
C PRO A 40 -37.67 -10.01 -6.26
N GLU A 41 -38.47 -9.00 -5.89
CA GLU A 41 -38.04 -7.60 -5.78
C GLU A 41 -37.04 -7.39 -4.64
N LEU A 42 -37.24 -8.09 -3.50
CA LEU A 42 -36.33 -8.03 -2.35
C LEU A 42 -34.99 -8.72 -2.64
N VAL A 43 -35.02 -9.85 -3.37
CA VAL A 43 -33.79 -10.54 -3.82
C VAL A 43 -33.01 -9.67 -4.80
N SER A 44 -33.69 -8.97 -5.70
CA SER A 44 -33.07 -8.01 -6.61
C SER A 44 -32.40 -6.84 -5.84
N GLN A 45 -33.09 -6.27 -4.87
CA GLN A 45 -32.55 -5.17 -4.03
C GLN A 45 -31.34 -5.60 -3.20
N LEU A 46 -31.41 -6.76 -2.53
CA LEU A 46 -30.26 -7.32 -1.79
C LEU A 46 -29.07 -7.60 -2.71
N SER A 47 -29.31 -8.15 -3.90
CA SER A 47 -28.24 -8.39 -4.88
C SER A 47 -27.59 -7.08 -5.34
N HIS A 48 -28.40 -6.04 -5.50
CA HIS A 48 -27.91 -4.69 -5.81
C HIS A 48 -27.09 -4.10 -4.66
N GLU A 49 -27.51 -4.23 -3.41
CA GLU A 49 -26.77 -3.72 -2.24
C GLU A 49 -25.46 -4.47 -2.00
N VAL A 50 -25.46 -5.81 -2.12
CA VAL A 50 -24.24 -6.62 -2.03
C VAL A 50 -23.26 -6.24 -3.14
N THR A 51 -23.75 -6.08 -4.37
CA THR A 51 -22.91 -5.61 -5.49
C THR A 51 -22.32 -4.22 -5.21
N ARG A 52 -23.09 -3.33 -4.58
CA ARG A 52 -22.64 -1.99 -4.23
C ARG A 52 -21.57 -2.03 -3.13
N LEU A 53 -21.79 -2.81 -2.07
CA LEU A 53 -20.83 -2.99 -0.98
C LEU A 53 -19.51 -3.59 -1.47
N VAL A 54 -19.56 -4.62 -2.33
CA VAL A 54 -18.36 -5.21 -2.92
C VAL A 54 -17.59 -4.17 -3.75
N ARG A 55 -18.29 -3.36 -4.54
CA ARG A 55 -17.65 -2.27 -5.30
C ARG A 55 -17.04 -1.21 -4.40
N ASP A 56 -17.68 -0.87 -3.30
CA ASP A 56 -17.20 0.13 -2.34
C ASP A 56 -15.95 -0.37 -1.59
N GLU A 57 -15.95 -1.63 -1.13
CA GLU A 57 -14.80 -2.26 -0.47
C GLU A 57 -13.61 -2.38 -1.44
N LEU A 58 -13.86 -2.73 -2.70
CA LEU A 58 -12.85 -2.73 -3.74
C LEU A 58 -12.28 -1.33 -3.98
N ARG A 59 -13.12 -0.30 -3.99
CA ARG A 59 -12.69 1.10 -4.17
C ARG A 59 -11.84 1.57 -2.97
N LEU A 60 -12.24 1.21 -1.76
CA LEU A 60 -11.49 1.51 -0.54
C LEU A 60 -10.14 0.79 -0.54
N ALA A 61 -10.13 -0.51 -0.83
CA ALA A 61 -8.90 -1.29 -0.97
C ALA A 61 -7.98 -0.70 -2.06
N GLN A 62 -8.54 -0.28 -3.19
CA GLN A 62 -7.77 0.37 -4.26
C GLN A 62 -7.15 1.69 -3.79
N LEU A 63 -7.86 2.50 -3.00
CA LEU A 63 -7.32 3.74 -2.43
C LEU A 63 -6.20 3.45 -1.42
N GLU A 64 -6.39 2.48 -0.54
CA GLU A 64 -5.39 2.09 0.45
C GLU A 64 -4.13 1.52 -0.21
N VAL A 65 -4.29 0.61 -1.17
CA VAL A 65 -3.19 0.03 -1.96
C VAL A 65 -2.48 1.11 -2.75
N SER A 66 -3.20 2.01 -3.43
CA SER A 66 -2.59 3.12 -4.18
C SER A 66 -1.80 4.05 -3.27
N GLY A 67 -2.34 4.37 -2.08
CA GLY A 67 -1.67 5.18 -1.08
C GLY A 67 -0.39 4.53 -0.54
N LYS A 68 -0.46 3.24 -0.19
CA LYS A 68 0.69 2.45 0.25
C LYS A 68 1.73 2.31 -0.87
N ALA A 69 1.30 2.04 -2.10
CA ALA A 69 2.17 1.89 -3.27
C ALA A 69 2.90 3.20 -3.58
N LYS A 70 2.23 4.35 -3.51
CA LYS A 70 2.89 5.66 -3.70
C LYS A 70 3.96 5.91 -2.65
N LYS A 71 3.65 5.67 -1.36
CA LYS A 71 4.61 5.84 -0.27
C LYS A 71 5.80 4.89 -0.41
N ALA A 72 5.54 3.62 -0.71
CA ALA A 72 6.58 2.63 -0.98
C ALA A 72 7.44 3.02 -2.20
N GLY A 73 6.81 3.49 -3.29
CA GLY A 73 7.49 3.94 -4.50
C GLY A 73 8.39 5.15 -4.27
N VAL A 74 7.94 6.13 -3.49
CA VAL A 74 8.80 7.25 -3.05
C VAL A 74 9.98 6.74 -2.23
N GLY A 75 9.75 5.82 -1.29
CA GLY A 75 10.81 5.21 -0.51
C GLY A 75 11.86 4.50 -1.36
N VAL A 76 11.42 3.63 -2.28
CA VAL A 76 12.30 2.94 -3.24
C VAL A 76 13.05 3.93 -4.13
N GLY A 77 12.38 4.97 -4.62
CA GLY A 77 13.02 6.03 -5.42
C GLY A 77 14.09 6.79 -4.64
N MET A 78 13.81 7.18 -3.39
CA MET A 78 14.76 7.86 -2.52
C MET A 78 15.96 6.96 -2.17
N PHE A 79 15.73 5.70 -1.84
CA PHE A 79 16.81 4.74 -1.60
C PHE A 79 17.66 4.50 -2.85
N GLY A 80 17.03 4.43 -4.03
CA GLY A 80 17.74 4.36 -5.31
C GLY A 80 18.63 5.59 -5.53
N ALA A 81 18.09 6.79 -5.36
CA ALA A 81 18.85 8.03 -5.49
C ALA A 81 19.99 8.13 -4.46
N ALA A 82 19.72 7.80 -3.19
CA ALA A 82 20.74 7.76 -2.14
C ALA A 82 21.85 6.75 -2.46
N GLY A 83 21.49 5.57 -2.97
CA GLY A 83 22.44 4.55 -3.41
C GLY A 83 23.35 5.03 -4.55
N LEU A 84 22.78 5.71 -5.55
CA LEU A 84 23.56 6.30 -6.64
C LEU A 84 24.50 7.41 -6.15
N ILE A 85 24.01 8.32 -5.30
CA ILE A 85 24.83 9.38 -4.70
C ILE A 85 25.96 8.77 -3.87
N ALA A 86 25.67 7.76 -3.05
CA ALA A 86 26.68 7.04 -2.27
C ALA A 86 27.71 6.34 -3.17
N LEU A 87 27.28 5.75 -4.30
CA LEU A 87 28.17 5.12 -5.27
C LEU A 87 29.16 6.14 -5.87
N PHE A 88 28.66 7.29 -6.34
CA PHE A 88 29.52 8.36 -6.86
C PHE A 88 30.41 8.98 -5.78
N GLY A 89 29.90 9.14 -4.56
CA GLY A 89 30.67 9.60 -3.41
C GLY A 89 31.82 8.66 -3.08
N LEU A 90 31.56 7.35 -3.03
CA LEU A 90 32.58 6.33 -2.82
C LEU A 90 33.61 6.33 -3.95
N GLY A 91 33.18 6.42 -5.21
CA GLY A 91 34.09 6.54 -6.36
C GLY A 91 35.01 7.77 -6.25
N THR A 92 34.45 8.91 -5.83
CA THR A 92 35.23 10.14 -5.58
C THR A 92 36.25 9.93 -4.44
N LEU A 93 35.86 9.30 -3.33
CA LEU A 93 36.77 9.00 -2.22
C LEU A 93 37.89 8.04 -2.63
N ILE A 94 37.60 7.03 -3.46
CA ILE A 94 38.60 6.14 -4.03
C ILE A 94 39.58 6.93 -4.88
N ALA A 95 39.09 7.81 -5.77
CA ALA A 95 39.93 8.69 -6.58
C ALA A 95 40.79 9.62 -5.70
N THR A 96 40.24 10.19 -4.63
CA THR A 96 40.99 10.98 -3.65
C THR A 96 42.10 10.15 -2.99
N ALA A 97 41.83 8.92 -2.58
CA ALA A 97 42.84 8.03 -2.00
C ALA A 97 43.97 7.72 -3.00
N VAL A 98 43.62 7.44 -4.26
CA VAL A 98 44.61 7.21 -5.32
C VAL A 98 45.46 8.45 -5.55
N LEU A 99 44.84 9.63 -5.70
CA LEU A 99 45.56 10.89 -5.93
C LEU A 99 46.44 11.28 -4.74
N ALA A 100 45.96 11.07 -3.50
CA ALA A 100 46.75 11.32 -2.30
C ALA A 100 47.97 10.40 -2.22
N LEU A 101 47.80 9.11 -2.51
CA LEU A 101 48.91 8.15 -2.52
C LEU A 101 49.87 8.39 -3.69
N ALA A 102 49.37 8.90 -4.82
CA ALA A 102 50.18 9.29 -5.97
C ALA A 102 51.11 10.49 -5.68
N LEU A 103 50.95 11.19 -4.54
CA LEU A 103 51.93 12.17 -4.08
C LEU A 103 53.22 11.51 -3.56
N ALA A 104 53.18 10.22 -3.22
CA ALA A 104 54.31 9.47 -2.68
C ALA A 104 54.85 8.40 -3.62
N VAL A 105 54.03 7.88 -4.54
CA VAL A 105 54.39 6.83 -5.52
C VAL A 105 53.82 7.14 -6.91
N ASP A 106 54.23 6.41 -7.94
CA ASP A 106 53.64 6.56 -9.28
C ASP A 106 52.12 6.32 -9.27
N ALA A 107 51.39 7.10 -10.07
CA ALA A 107 49.93 7.07 -10.12
C ALA A 107 49.35 5.68 -10.45
N TRP A 108 50.01 4.92 -11.33
CA TRP A 108 49.59 3.56 -11.68
C TRP A 108 49.73 2.60 -10.50
N LEU A 109 50.78 2.76 -9.69
CA LEU A 109 51.03 1.93 -8.52
C LEU A 109 50.09 2.30 -7.37
N ALA A 110 49.83 3.60 -7.17
CA ALA A 110 48.83 4.08 -6.22
C ALA A 110 47.44 3.46 -6.50
N ALA A 111 47.02 3.47 -7.78
CA ALA A 111 45.75 2.85 -8.20
C ALA A 111 45.71 1.35 -7.90
N LEU A 112 46.79 0.62 -8.18
CA LEU A 112 46.88 -0.82 -7.87
C LEU A 112 46.81 -1.11 -6.37
N ILE A 113 47.52 -0.34 -5.54
CA ILE A 113 47.50 -0.52 -4.08
C ILE A 113 46.08 -0.34 -3.54
N VAL A 114 45.42 0.76 -3.93
CA VAL A 114 44.04 1.03 -3.51
C VAL A 114 43.09 -0.07 -4.00
N ALA A 115 43.24 -0.53 -5.24
CA ALA A 115 42.43 -1.63 -5.78
C ALA A 115 42.59 -2.93 -4.98
N VAL A 116 43.82 -3.31 -4.63
CA VAL A 116 44.07 -4.52 -3.81
C VAL A 116 43.42 -4.40 -2.44
N VAL A 117 43.54 -3.24 -1.78
CA VAL A 117 42.89 -3.00 -0.47
C VAL A 117 41.36 -3.12 -0.59
N LEU A 118 40.75 -2.51 -1.62
CA LEU A 118 39.31 -2.58 -1.84
C LEU A 118 38.84 -4.02 -2.11
N PHE A 119 39.57 -4.78 -2.94
CA PHE A 119 39.23 -6.18 -3.20
C PHE A 119 39.38 -7.07 -1.96
N ALA A 120 40.37 -6.80 -1.11
CA ALA A 120 40.51 -7.51 0.16
C ALA A 120 39.31 -7.24 1.09
N VAL A 121 38.92 -5.97 1.25
CA VAL A 121 37.74 -5.59 2.04
C VAL A 121 36.46 -6.18 1.46
N ALA A 122 36.28 -6.10 0.14
CA ALA A 122 35.12 -6.67 -0.54
C ALA A 122 35.06 -8.20 -0.39
N GLY A 123 36.20 -8.90 -0.48
CA GLY A 123 36.30 -10.34 -0.24
C GLY A 123 35.88 -10.71 1.18
N ILE A 124 36.36 -9.99 2.19
CA ILE A 124 35.97 -10.21 3.59
C ILE A 124 34.47 -9.95 3.77
N ALA A 125 33.96 -8.82 3.27
CA ALA A 125 32.54 -8.50 3.36
C ALA A 125 31.66 -9.55 2.67
N ALA A 126 32.08 -10.07 1.51
CA ALA A 126 31.37 -11.13 0.80
C ALA A 126 31.36 -12.45 1.59
N LEU A 127 32.48 -12.81 2.24
CA LEU A 127 32.55 -14.01 3.09
C LEU A 127 31.65 -13.88 4.32
N VAL A 128 31.69 -12.74 5.01
CA VAL A 128 30.82 -12.47 6.17
C VAL A 128 29.35 -12.47 5.75
N GLY A 129 29.02 -11.76 4.67
CA GLY A 129 27.67 -11.69 4.13
C GLY A 129 27.13 -13.07 3.73
N ARG A 130 27.95 -13.90 3.08
CA ARG A 130 27.59 -15.29 2.74
C ARG A 130 27.26 -16.10 3.98
N ASN A 131 28.01 -15.95 5.06
CA ASN A 131 27.76 -16.66 6.31
C ASN A 131 26.46 -16.20 6.98
N SER A 132 26.20 -14.89 6.99
CA SER A 132 24.94 -14.33 7.52
C SER A 132 23.73 -14.77 6.71
N VAL A 133 23.82 -14.78 5.37
CA VAL A 133 22.75 -15.30 4.50
C VAL A 133 22.54 -16.80 4.70
N ARG A 134 23.61 -17.59 4.84
CA ARG A 134 23.50 -19.03 5.14
C ARG A 134 22.89 -19.30 6.51
N ALA A 135 23.16 -18.47 7.51
CA ALA A 135 22.59 -18.60 8.85
C ALA A 135 21.14 -18.13 8.93
N ALA A 136 20.76 -17.12 8.13
CA ALA A 136 19.41 -16.56 8.09
C ALA A 136 18.49 -17.26 7.08
N ALA A 137 19.03 -18.00 6.12
CA ALA A 137 18.24 -18.85 5.24
C ALA A 137 17.57 -19.95 6.09
N PRO A 138 16.24 -20.00 6.16
CA PRO A 138 15.56 -21.11 6.81
C PRO A 138 16.06 -22.39 6.12
N PRO A 139 16.42 -23.46 6.86
CA PRO A 139 16.55 -24.77 6.22
C PRO A 139 15.25 -24.98 5.45
N VAL A 140 15.34 -25.19 4.13
CA VAL A 140 14.17 -25.48 3.28
C VAL A 140 13.25 -26.40 4.08
N PRO A 141 12.02 -25.99 4.44
CA PRO A 141 11.23 -26.73 5.42
C PRO A 141 10.86 -28.05 4.76
N THR A 142 11.66 -29.07 5.05
CA THR A 142 11.60 -30.38 4.43
C THR A 142 10.27 -31.03 4.75
N GLU A 143 9.71 -30.72 5.92
CA GLU A 143 8.36 -31.12 6.32
C GLU A 143 7.25 -30.42 5.53
N ALA A 144 7.38 -29.12 5.24
CA ALA A 144 6.39 -28.40 4.43
C ALA A 144 6.40 -28.84 2.96
N MET A 145 7.58 -29.19 2.43
CA MET A 145 7.67 -29.79 1.10
C MET A 145 7.11 -31.22 1.07
N ALA A 146 7.30 -31.99 2.15
CA ALA A 146 6.77 -33.35 2.28
C ALA A 146 5.24 -33.37 2.45
N SER A 147 4.65 -32.37 3.11
CA SER A 147 3.19 -32.23 3.21
C SER A 147 2.59 -31.81 1.87
N THR A 148 3.18 -30.85 1.14
CA THR A 148 2.69 -30.47 -0.19
C THR A 148 2.79 -31.61 -1.21
N GLN A 149 3.82 -32.46 -1.15
CA GLN A 149 3.90 -33.65 -2.02
C GLN A 149 2.80 -34.66 -1.70
N ARG A 150 2.51 -34.91 -0.41
CA ARG A 150 1.40 -35.79 0.01
C ARG A 150 0.05 -35.24 -0.40
N ASP A 151 -0.15 -33.94 -0.32
CA ASP A 151 -1.41 -33.29 -0.72
C ASP A 151 -1.63 -33.41 -2.24
N VAL A 152 -0.57 -33.30 -3.05
CA VAL A 152 -0.63 -33.49 -4.51
C VAL A 152 -0.87 -34.95 -4.88
N GLU A 153 -0.29 -35.89 -4.14
CA GLU A 153 -0.50 -37.33 -4.33
C GLU A 153 -1.94 -37.74 -4.00
N THR A 154 -2.48 -37.24 -2.89
CA THR A 154 -3.88 -37.46 -2.48
C THR A 154 -4.86 -36.86 -3.48
N ALA A 155 -4.57 -35.68 -4.04
CA ALA A 155 -5.38 -35.06 -5.09
C ALA A 155 -5.34 -35.85 -6.40
N LYS A 156 -4.19 -36.45 -6.75
CA LYS A 156 -4.07 -37.33 -7.93
C LYS A 156 -4.82 -38.64 -7.75
N GLU A 157 -4.76 -39.26 -6.57
CA GLU A 157 -5.52 -40.48 -6.28
C GLU A 157 -7.04 -40.23 -6.28
N ALA A 158 -7.48 -39.09 -5.74
CA ALA A 158 -8.88 -38.69 -5.77
C ALA A 158 -9.41 -38.40 -7.19
N ALA A 159 -8.53 -37.97 -8.10
CA ALA A 159 -8.87 -37.71 -9.50
C ALA A 159 -8.83 -38.96 -10.40
N HIS A 160 -8.31 -40.09 -9.89
CA HIS A 160 -8.20 -41.35 -10.63
C HIS A 160 -9.23 -42.41 -10.19
N ARG A 161 -10.10 -42.09 -9.22
CA ARG A 161 -11.31 -42.85 -8.86
C ARG A 161 -12.53 -42.32 -9.61
#